data_AF-A0A376L095-F1
#
_entry.id   AF-A0A376L095-F1
#
_cell.length_a   1.000
_cell.length_b   1.000
_cell.length_c   1.000
_cell.angle_alpha   90.00
_cell.angle_beta   90.00
_cell.angle_gamma   90.00
#
_symmetry.space_group_name_H-M   'P 1'
#
loop_
_entity.id
_entity.type
_entity.pdbx_description
1 polymer ?
#
loop_
_entity_poly.entity_id
_entity_poly.type
_entity_poly.pdbx_seq_one_letter_code
_entity_poly.pdbx_strand_id
1 'polypeptide(L)'
;MNLNSIPAFDDNYIWVLNDEAGRCLIVDPGDAEPVLNAIAANNWQPEAIFLTHHHHDHVGGVKELVEKFPQIVVYGPQETQDKGTTQVVKDGETAFVFGA
;
A
#
# COMPACT_ATOMS: atom_id res chain seq x y z
N MET A 1 17.28 0.17 -0.26
CA MET A 1 15.99 0.72 0.21
C MET A 1 15.78 2.07 -0.43
N ASN A 2 14.77 2.18 -1.29
CA ASN A 2 14.49 3.38 -2.08
C ASN A 2 13.07 3.87 -1.75
N LEU A 3 12.92 5.17 -1.54
CA LEU A 3 11.63 5.82 -1.33
C LEU A 3 11.21 6.53 -2.62
N ASN A 4 10.01 6.20 -3.09
CA ASN A 4 9.43 6.73 -4.33
C ASN A 4 8.09 7.38 -3.99
N SER A 5 7.81 8.53 -4.59
CA SER A 5 6.49 9.15 -4.56
C SER A 5 5.77 8.94 -5.88
N ILE A 6 4.50 8.55 -5.79
CA ILE A 6 3.58 8.45 -6.92
C ILE A 6 2.49 9.50 -6.70
N PRO A 7 2.43 10.56 -7.53
CA PRO A 7 1.34 11.53 -7.46
C PRO A 7 -0.01 10.87 -7.77
N ALA A 8 -1.05 11.26 -7.03
CA ALA A 8 -2.43 10.86 -7.28
C ALA A 8 -3.37 12.04 -7.00
N PHE A 9 -4.53 12.05 -7.64
CA PHE A 9 -5.50 13.16 -7.56
C PHE A 9 -4.85 14.52 -7.84
N ASP A 10 -5.28 15.57 -7.13
CA ASP A 10 -4.77 16.92 -7.31
C ASP A 10 -3.46 17.16 -6.52
N ASP A 11 -3.33 16.58 -5.33
CA ASP A 11 -2.23 16.87 -4.40
C ASP A 11 -1.83 15.70 -3.47
N ASN A 12 -2.36 14.49 -3.67
CA ASN A 12 -1.98 13.33 -2.87
C ASN A 12 -0.67 12.71 -3.34
N TYR A 13 0.03 12.07 -2.40
CA TYR A 13 1.16 11.19 -2.68
C TYR A 13 0.90 9.80 -2.14
N ILE A 14 1.00 8.81 -3.03
CA ILE A 14 1.11 7.40 -2.67
C ILE A 14 2.60 7.10 -2.55
N TRP A 15 3.03 6.69 -1.35
CA TRP A 15 4.44 6.36 -1.14
C TRP A 15 4.71 4.89 -1.44
N VAL A 16 5.80 4.62 -2.14
CA VAL A 16 6.30 3.26 -2.36
C VAL A 16 7.71 3.15 -1.83
N LEU A 17 7.89 2.27 -0.85
CA LEU A 17 9.19 1.90 -0.31
C LEU A 17 9.57 0.54 -0.91
N ASN A 18 10.74 0.44 -1.54
CA ASN A 18 11.17 -0.82 -2.13
C ASN A 18 12.61 -1.20 -1.73
N ASP A 19 12.87 -2.50 -1.69
CA ASP A 19 14.21 -3.06 -1.51
C ASP A 19 14.94 -3.29 -2.84
N GLU A 20 16.17 -3.82 -2.78
CA GLU A 20 16.99 -4.11 -3.96
C GLU A 20 16.45 -5.27 -4.81
N ALA A 21 15.67 -6.17 -4.22
CA ALA A 21 15.01 -7.28 -4.91
C ALA A 21 13.69 -6.86 -5.58
N GLY A 22 13.28 -5.60 -5.40
CA GLY A 22 12.05 -5.04 -5.95
C GLY A 22 10.80 -5.35 -5.12
N ARG A 23 10.93 -5.96 -3.93
CA ARG A 23 9.79 -6.08 -3.01
C ARG A 23 9.38 -4.69 -2.56
N CYS A 24 8.09 -4.40 -2.52
CA CYS A 24 7.62 -3.07 -2.16
C CYS A 24 6.45 -3.05 -1.17
N LEU A 25 6.46 -1.98 -0.36
CA LEU A 25 5.40 -1.53 0.53
C LEU A 25 4.77 -0.31 -0.11
N ILE A 26 3.44 -0.30 -0.18
CA ILE A 26 2.64 0.82 -0.70
C ILE A 26 1.91 1.48 0.46
N VAL A 27 1.97 2.80 0.57
CA VAL A 27 1.30 3.56 1.63
C VAL A 27 0.20 4.40 1.02
N ASP A 28 -1.01 4.25 1.55
CA ASP A 28 -2.22 5.01 1.19
C ASP A 28 -2.54 5.03 -0.32
N PRO A 29 -2.73 3.87 -0.98
CA PRO A 29 -3.09 3.82 -2.39
C PRO A 29 -4.56 4.23 -2.62
N GLY A 30 -4.81 5.54 -2.64
CA GLY A 30 -6.12 6.10 -2.97
C GLY A 30 -6.59 5.81 -4.39
N ASP A 31 -5.65 5.71 -5.33
CA ASP A 31 -5.86 5.34 -6.72
C ASP A 31 -4.94 4.16 -7.10
N ALA A 32 -5.52 3.10 -7.65
CA ALA A 32 -4.78 1.90 -8.03
C ALA A 32 -4.00 2.10 -9.33
N GLU A 33 -4.53 2.86 -10.29
CA GLU A 33 -3.96 2.95 -11.64
C GLU A 33 -2.49 3.42 -11.65
N PRO A 34 -2.11 4.54 -11.01
CA PRO A 34 -0.73 5.01 -11.03
C PRO A 34 0.20 4.05 -10.28
N VAL A 35 -0.29 3.36 -9.24
CA VAL A 35 0.47 2.34 -8.51
C VAL A 35 0.74 1.12 -9.38
N LEU A 36 -0.28 0.61 -10.09
CA LEU A 36 -0.14 -0.51 -11.00
C LEU A 36 0.83 -0.22 -12.15
N ASN A 37 0.78 1.00 -12.69
CA ASN A 37 1.71 1.45 -13.72
C ASN A 37 3.15 1.49 -13.20
N ALA A 38 3.37 2.02 -11.98
CA ALA A 38 4.69 2.06 -11.37
C ALA A 38 5.24 0.67 -11.04
N ILE A 39 4.39 -0.24 -10.55
CA ILE A 39 4.77 -1.64 -10.27
C ILE A 39 5.25 -2.31 -11.56
N ALA A 40 4.50 -2.17 -12.66
CA ALA A 40 4.85 -2.77 -13.94
C ALA A 40 6.14 -2.17 -14.53
N ALA A 41 6.31 -0.84 -14.47
CA ALA A 41 7.48 -0.17 -15.01
C ALA A 41 8.78 -0.52 -14.27
N ASN A 42 8.70 -0.78 -12.97
CA ASN A 42 9.87 -1.05 -12.12
C ASN A 42 10.07 -2.53 -11.80
N ASN A 43 9.20 -3.42 -12.29
CA ASN A 43 9.17 -4.84 -11.94
C ASN A 43 9.09 -5.08 -10.43
N TRP A 44 8.28 -4.26 -9.73
CA TRP A 44 8.11 -4.41 -8.29
C TRP A 44 7.21 -5.59 -7.93
N GLN A 45 7.40 -6.09 -6.72
CA GLN A 45 6.66 -7.20 -6.13
C GLN A 45 5.99 -6.69 -4.85
N PRO A 46 4.72 -6.27 -4.92
CA PRO A 46 4.01 -5.78 -3.75
C PRO A 46 3.90 -6.86 -2.66
N GLU A 47 4.31 -6.51 -1.45
CA GLU A 47 4.25 -7.40 -0.28
C GLU A 47 3.22 -6.92 0.75
N ALA A 48 3.10 -5.59 0.91
CA ALA A 48 2.15 -5.01 1.84
C ALA A 48 1.60 -3.66 1.39
N ILE A 49 0.43 -3.33 1.94
CA ILE A 49 -0.19 -2.00 1.91
C ILE A 49 -0.32 -1.51 3.35
N PHE A 50 0.05 -0.25 3.62
CA PHE A 50 -0.28 0.46 4.84
C PHE A 50 -1.37 1.49 4.57
N LEU A 51 -2.45 1.44 5.36
CA LEU A 51 -3.50 2.45 5.39
C LEU A 51 -3.37 3.26 6.67
N THR A 52 -3.24 4.58 6.53
CA THR A 52 -3.13 5.48 7.68
C THR A 52 -4.49 5.77 8.30
N HIS A 53 -5.52 5.96 7.48
CA HIS A 53 -6.88 6.28 7.89
C HIS A 53 -7.90 5.96 6.77
N HIS A 54 -9.19 6.14 7.03
CA HIS A 54 -10.27 5.63 6.18
C HIS A 54 -10.74 6.54 5.02
N HIS A 55 -10.13 7.72 4.80
CA HIS A 55 -10.58 8.61 3.73
C HIS A 55 -10.30 8.02 2.35
N HIS A 56 -11.19 8.35 1.40
CA HIS A 56 -11.26 7.68 0.10
C HIS A 56 -9.97 7.84 -0.72
N ASP A 57 -9.37 9.02 -0.68
CA ASP A 57 -8.11 9.38 -1.33
C ASP A 57 -6.88 8.67 -0.75
N HIS A 58 -7.05 7.85 0.29
CA HIS A 58 -6.01 6.99 0.88
C HIS A 58 -6.31 5.49 0.70
N VAL A 59 -7.57 5.10 0.53
CA VAL A 59 -7.99 3.67 0.52
C VAL A 59 -8.65 3.20 -0.77
N GLY A 60 -8.96 4.11 -1.69
CA GLY A 60 -9.80 3.85 -2.86
C GLY A 60 -9.25 2.78 -3.81
N GLY A 61 -7.94 2.65 -3.93
CA GLY A 61 -7.27 1.69 -4.80
C GLY A 61 -7.03 0.31 -4.18
N VAL A 62 -7.29 0.13 -2.87
CA VAL A 62 -6.94 -1.11 -2.15
C VAL A 62 -7.59 -2.34 -2.77
N LYS A 63 -8.88 -2.26 -3.12
CA LYS A 63 -9.62 -3.40 -3.66
C LYS A 63 -8.97 -3.94 -4.93
N GLU A 64 -8.68 -3.06 -5.89
CA GLU A 64 -8.09 -3.45 -7.18
C GLU A 64 -6.67 -3.99 -7.01
N LEU A 65 -5.87 -3.40 -6.12
CA LEU A 65 -4.53 -3.89 -5.80
C LEU A 65 -4.56 -5.30 -5.20
N VAL A 66 -5.50 -5.57 -4.27
CA VAL A 66 -5.66 -6.90 -3.67
C VAL A 66 -6.18 -7.93 -4.68
N GLU A 67 -7.09 -7.54 -5.59
CA GLU A 67 -7.56 -8.41 -6.67
C GLU A 67 -6.40 -8.83 -7.60
N LYS A 68 -5.46 -7.91 -7.88
CA LYS A 68 -4.31 -8.18 -8.74
C LYS A 68 -3.14 -8.87 -8.03
N PHE A 69 -2.98 -8.66 -6.73
CA PHE A 69 -1.93 -9.26 -5.90
C PHE A 69 -2.54 -9.88 -4.63
N PRO A 70 -3.15 -11.07 -4.74
CA PRO A 70 -3.90 -11.68 -3.63
C PRO A 70 -3.07 -12.00 -2.38
N GLN A 71 -1.74 -12.02 -2.50
CA GLN A 71 -0.82 -12.26 -1.40
C GLN A 71 -0.45 -11.01 -0.58
N ILE A 72 -0.85 -9.81 -1.01
CA ILE A 72 -0.58 -8.57 -0.27
C ILE A 72 -1.24 -8.62 1.11
N VAL A 73 -0.48 -8.25 2.14
CA VAL A 73 -1.04 -7.97 3.47
C VAL A 73 -1.44 -6.49 3.56
N VAL A 74 -2.68 -6.20 3.95
CA VAL A 74 -3.17 -4.83 4.10
C VAL A 74 -3.27 -4.52 5.58
N TYR A 75 -2.35 -3.69 6.06
CA TYR A 75 -2.34 -3.19 7.43
C TYR A 75 -3.11 -1.88 7.51
N GLY A 76 -3.84 -1.68 8.60
CA GLY A 76 -4.51 -0.42 8.88
C GLY A 76 -5.17 -0.38 10.26
N PRO A 77 -5.64 0.79 10.72
CA PRO A 77 -6.38 0.91 11.97
C PRO A 77 -7.78 0.29 11.90
N GLN A 78 -8.45 0.15 13.05
CA GLN A 78 -9.79 -0.44 13.12
C GLN A 78 -10.82 0.22 12.20
N GLU A 79 -10.68 1.52 11.92
CA GLU A 79 -11.56 2.28 11.03
C GLU A 79 -11.44 1.92 9.55
N THR A 80 -10.37 1.22 9.12
CA THR A 80 -10.19 0.77 7.73
C THR A 80 -10.58 -0.69 7.53
N GLN A 81 -11.15 -1.36 8.55
CA GLN A 81 -11.52 -2.77 8.47
C GLN A 81 -12.52 -3.07 7.34
N ASP A 82 -13.43 -2.14 7.04
CA ASP A 82 -14.40 -2.25 5.94
C ASP A 82 -13.82 -1.78 4.58
N LYS A 83 -12.56 -1.33 4.54
CA LYS A 83 -11.86 -0.83 3.35
C LYS A 83 -10.85 -1.81 2.76
N GLY A 84 -10.78 -3.03 3.30
CA GLY A 84 -9.90 -4.09 2.80
C GLY A 84 -8.69 -4.39 3.70
N THR A 85 -8.58 -3.78 4.88
CA THR A 85 -7.59 -4.18 5.88
C THR A 85 -7.74 -5.66 6.23
N THR A 86 -6.64 -6.41 6.10
CA THR A 86 -6.55 -7.83 6.47
C THR A 86 -5.85 -8.04 7.81
N GLN A 87 -5.05 -7.07 8.26
CA GLN A 87 -4.40 -7.04 9.56
C GLN A 87 -4.64 -5.69 10.25
N VAL A 88 -5.56 -5.67 11.23
CA VAL A 88 -5.78 -4.47 12.04
C VAL A 88 -4.58 -4.28 12.97
N VAL A 89 -4.06 -3.06 13.02
CA VAL A 89 -3.01 -2.64 13.94
C VAL A 89 -3.47 -1.49 14.82
N LYS A 90 -2.89 -1.37 16.01
CA LYS A 90 -3.15 -0.28 16.97
C LYS A 90 -1.87 0.27 17.60
N ASP A 91 -2.04 1.31 18.43
CA ASP A 91 -0.94 1.91 19.19
C ASP A 91 -0.12 0.86 19.93
N GLY A 92 1.22 0.98 19.82
CA GLY A 92 2.19 0.08 20.44
C GLY A 92 2.46 -1.23 19.69
N GLU A 93 1.73 -1.55 18.62
CA GLU A 93 2.01 -2.75 17.81
C GLU A 93 3.04 -2.49 16.70
N THR A 94 3.66 -3.58 16.22
CA THR A 94 4.65 -3.53 15.15
C THR A 94 4.20 -4.38 13.96
N ALA A 95 4.25 -3.80 12.76
CA ALA A 95 4.09 -4.51 11.51
C ALA A 95 5.46 -4.78 10.88
N PHE A 96 5.77 -6.05 10.61
CA PHE A 96 6.99 -6.46 9.92
C PHE A 96 6.71 -6.61 8.42
N VAL A 97 7.49 -5.93 7.59
CA VAL A 97 7.39 -5.95 6.13
C VAL A 97 8.77 -6.22 5.54
N PHE A 98 8.85 -7.01 4.46
CA PHE A 98 10.06 -7.52 3.80
C PHE A 98 10.75 -8.72 4.46
N GLY A 99 10.10 -9.37 5.41
CA GLY A 99 10.72 -10.39 6.24
C GLY A 99 11.85 -9.83 7.12
N ALA A 100 12.22 -10.59 8.15
CA ALA A 100 13.45 -10.32 8.91
C ALA A 100 14.67 -10.90 8.18
#